data_AF-A0A920MX78-F1
#
_entry.id   AF-A0A920MX78-F1
#
_cell.length_a   1.000
_cell.length_b   1.000
_cell.length_c   1.000
_cell.angle_alpha   90.00
_cell.angle_beta   90.00
_cell.angle_gamma   90.00
#
_symmetry.space_group_name_H-M   'P 1'
#
loop_
_entity.id
_entity.type
_entity.pdbx_description
1 polymer ?
#
loop_
_entity_poly.entity_id
_entity_poly.type
_entity_poly.pdbx_seq_one_letter_code
_entity_poly.pdbx_strand_id
1 'polypeptide(L)'
;MDRPFSSLLRNLGNTIGVPEKNVYALRKILETPEVKERLSSAGATFLFSHKADEYPTVDGNLEKMYALYLLEDRAELTGGVVEEAKANLGPQGSTSAGQPIVNLSMNSDGARKWAIVTGSNVGGQVAIVLDNKVHMAPNIREKISGGGTLIEGFANINEAKDIAIVLRAGALPAPVDIIEERVVGPSLGADSVRQGTQSFLIGLALVLLFMLIYYRLAGTIADFALIWNIILVLAILASFKLL
;
A
#
# COMPACT_ATOMS: atom_id res chain seq x y z
N MET A 1 -20.05 -7.16 -38.98
CA MET A 1 -20.47 -6.44 -37.76
C MET A 1 -19.30 -6.46 -36.81
N ASP A 2 -18.46 -5.44 -36.87
CA ASP A 2 -17.26 -5.34 -36.02
C ASP A 2 -17.69 -5.16 -34.58
N ARG A 3 -17.27 -6.08 -33.70
CA ARG A 3 -17.47 -5.97 -32.24
C ARG A 3 -16.16 -5.52 -31.61
N PRO A 4 -15.77 -4.23 -31.72
CA PRO A 4 -14.48 -3.75 -31.25
C PRO A 4 -14.33 -3.98 -29.74
N PHE A 5 -15.39 -3.74 -28.96
CA PHE A 5 -15.36 -3.84 -27.50
C PHE A 5 -15.13 -5.27 -26.99
N SER A 6 -15.88 -6.26 -27.48
CA SER A 6 -15.74 -7.65 -26.99
C SER A 6 -14.41 -8.30 -27.38
N SER A 7 -13.78 -7.85 -28.47
CA SER A 7 -12.46 -8.34 -28.89
C SER A 7 -11.33 -7.96 -27.92
N LEU A 8 -11.54 -6.87 -27.17
CA LEU A 8 -10.61 -6.34 -26.18
C LEU A 8 -10.68 -7.09 -24.85
N LEU A 9 -11.72 -7.91 -24.65
CA LEU A 9 -12.01 -8.61 -23.41
C LEU A 9 -11.60 -10.08 -23.51
N ARG A 10 -11.29 -10.67 -22.37
CA ARG A 10 -11.05 -12.10 -22.16
C ARG A 10 -11.97 -12.58 -21.06
N ASN A 11 -12.55 -13.76 -21.22
CA ASN A 11 -13.34 -14.37 -20.17
C ASN A 11 -12.38 -15.16 -19.26
N LEU A 12 -12.31 -14.79 -17.97
CA LEU A 12 -11.49 -15.45 -16.94
C LEU A 12 -12.36 -16.33 -16.02
N GLY A 13 -13.50 -16.81 -16.52
CA GLY A 13 -14.49 -17.57 -15.77
C GLY A 13 -15.52 -16.66 -15.13
N ASN A 14 -15.28 -16.24 -13.89
CA ASN A 14 -16.22 -15.42 -13.13
C ASN A 14 -15.96 -13.90 -13.25
N THR A 15 -14.88 -13.53 -13.95
CA THR A 15 -14.44 -12.14 -14.11
C THR A 15 -14.07 -11.87 -15.57
N ILE A 16 -14.19 -10.63 -16.00
CA ILE A 16 -13.75 -10.18 -17.32
C ILE A 16 -12.31 -9.66 -17.20
N GLY A 17 -11.40 -10.25 -17.97
CA GLY A 17 -10.02 -9.80 -18.08
C GLY A 17 -9.82 -8.87 -19.27
N VAL A 18 -8.94 -7.88 -19.11
CA VAL A 18 -8.53 -6.96 -20.16
C VAL A 18 -7.02 -7.07 -20.30
N PRO A 19 -6.50 -7.59 -21.43
CA PRO A 19 -5.06 -7.63 -21.68
C PRO A 19 -4.45 -6.24 -21.54
N GLU A 20 -3.25 -6.13 -20.96
CA GLU A 20 -2.57 -4.85 -20.72
C GLU A 20 -2.49 -3.96 -21.98
N LYS A 21 -2.20 -4.58 -23.13
CA LYS A 21 -2.18 -3.93 -24.45
C LYS A 21 -3.50 -3.26 -24.86
N ASN A 22 -4.63 -3.75 -24.34
CA ASN A 22 -5.97 -3.31 -24.70
C ASN A 22 -6.55 -2.28 -23.71
N VAL A 23 -5.93 -2.09 -22.54
CA VAL A 23 -6.43 -1.21 -21.47
C VAL A 23 -6.64 0.21 -21.98
N TYR A 24 -5.67 0.75 -22.74
CA TYR A 24 -5.77 2.10 -23.29
C TYR A 24 -6.97 2.27 -24.24
N ALA A 25 -7.13 1.32 -25.17
CA ALA A 25 -8.23 1.34 -26.13
C ALA A 25 -9.59 1.23 -25.42
N LEU A 26 -9.69 0.35 -24.43
CA LEU A 26 -10.91 0.16 -23.65
C LEU A 26 -11.25 1.40 -22.83
N ARG A 27 -10.27 1.99 -22.14
CA ARG A 27 -10.48 3.20 -21.34
C ARG A 27 -10.99 4.35 -22.19
N LYS A 28 -10.44 4.53 -23.40
CA LYS A 28 -10.91 5.53 -24.36
C LYS A 28 -12.39 5.34 -24.75
N ILE A 29 -12.83 4.09 -24.91
CA ILE A 29 -14.23 3.78 -25.20
C ILE A 29 -15.11 4.10 -23.98
N LEU A 30 -14.68 3.71 -22.78
CA LEU A 30 -15.41 3.99 -21.54
C LEU A 30 -15.53 5.50 -21.23
N GLU A 31 -14.55 6.30 -21.64
CA GLU A 31 -14.54 7.76 -21.50
C GLU A 31 -15.40 8.49 -22.55
N THR A 32 -15.97 7.77 -23.52
CA THR A 32 -16.82 8.38 -24.56
C THR A 32 -18.14 8.88 -23.93
N PRO A 33 -18.63 10.09 -24.27
CA PRO A 33 -19.83 10.68 -23.65
C PRO A 33 -21.06 9.77 -23.69
N GLU A 34 -21.28 9.08 -24.81
CA GLU A 34 -22.41 8.16 -24.99
C GLU A 34 -22.35 6.97 -24.01
N VAL A 35 -21.16 6.43 -23.75
CA VAL A 35 -20.98 5.30 -22.84
C VAL A 35 -21.14 5.77 -21.40
N LYS A 36 -20.57 6.93 -21.06
CA LYS A 36 -20.69 7.52 -19.73
C LYS A 36 -22.14 7.85 -19.39
N GLU A 37 -22.91 8.40 -20.33
CA GLU A 37 -24.32 8.73 -20.12
C GLU A 37 -25.18 7.48 -19.89
N ARG A 38 -24.94 6.41 -20.66
CA ARG A 38 -25.65 5.12 -20.46
C ARG A 38 -25.28 4.46 -19.13
N LEU A 39 -24.01 4.54 -18.74
CA LEU A 39 -23.52 4.01 -17.48
C LEU A 39 -24.11 4.76 -16.28
N SER A 40 -24.08 6.09 -16.31
CA SER A 40 -24.70 6.93 -15.27
C SER A 40 -26.21 6.75 -15.20
N SER A 41 -26.89 6.56 -16.34
CA SER A 41 -28.34 6.26 -16.36
C SER A 41 -28.67 4.90 -15.74
N ALA A 42 -27.75 3.94 -15.84
CA ALA A 42 -27.86 2.64 -15.20
C ALA A 42 -27.37 2.64 -13.73
N GLY A 43 -26.79 3.75 -13.26
CA GLY A 43 -26.20 3.84 -11.93
C GLY A 43 -25.00 2.93 -11.73
N ALA A 44 -24.21 2.65 -12.78
CA ALA A 44 -23.09 1.73 -12.72
C ALA A 44 -21.82 2.32 -13.36
N THR A 45 -20.66 1.96 -12.84
CA THR A 45 -19.35 2.42 -13.30
C THR A 45 -18.40 1.23 -13.47
N PHE A 46 -17.61 1.25 -14.55
CA PHE A 46 -16.57 0.26 -14.79
C PHE A 46 -15.26 0.69 -14.15
N LEU A 47 -14.68 -0.17 -13.31
CA LEU A 47 -13.36 0.04 -12.72
C LEU A 47 -12.44 -1.15 -13.00
N PHE A 48 -11.16 -0.85 -13.16
CA PHE A 48 -10.12 -1.86 -13.34
C PHE A 48 -9.55 -2.30 -11.99
N SER A 49 -9.00 -3.51 -11.94
CA SER A 49 -8.18 -3.96 -10.81
C SER A 49 -6.95 -3.06 -10.64
N HIS A 50 -6.50 -2.94 -9.39
CA HIS A 50 -5.31 -2.16 -9.06
C HIS A 50 -4.04 -2.78 -9.67
N LYS A 51 -3.96 -4.11 -9.69
CA LYS A 51 -2.85 -4.90 -10.22
C LYS A 51 -3.28 -5.70 -11.45
N ALA A 52 -2.35 -5.93 -12.35
CA ALA A 52 -2.49 -6.93 -13.40
C ALA A 52 -2.09 -8.29 -12.85
N ASP A 53 -2.93 -9.28 -13.07
CA ASP A 53 -2.61 -10.68 -12.74
C ASP A 53 -2.18 -11.40 -14.02
N GLU A 54 -1.28 -12.37 -13.87
CA GLU A 54 -0.74 -13.16 -14.99
C GLU A 54 -1.63 -14.38 -15.22
N TYR A 55 -2.19 -14.48 -16.42
CA TYR A 55 -3.02 -15.61 -16.81
C TYR A 55 -2.34 -16.43 -17.92
N PRO A 56 -2.34 -17.77 -17.83
CA PRO A 56 -1.88 -18.61 -18.90
C PRO A 56 -2.85 -18.50 -20.08
N THR A 57 -2.32 -18.09 -21.23
CA THR A 57 -3.05 -18.07 -22.49
C THR A 57 -3.12 -19.48 -23.07
N VAL A 58 -4.08 -19.73 -23.97
CA VAL A 58 -4.23 -20.99 -24.73
C VAL A 58 -2.92 -21.43 -25.41
N ASP A 59 -2.06 -20.47 -25.79
CA ASP A 59 -0.76 -20.70 -26.42
C ASP A 59 0.38 -21.01 -25.43
N GLY A 60 0.09 -21.12 -24.12
CA GLY A 60 1.08 -21.37 -23.07
C GLY A 60 1.88 -20.15 -22.62
N ASN A 61 1.66 -18.98 -23.24
CA ASN A 61 2.27 -17.72 -22.82
C ASN A 61 1.51 -17.10 -21.64
N LEU A 62 2.25 -16.50 -20.71
CA LEU A 62 1.68 -15.68 -19.64
C LEU A 62 1.33 -14.30 -20.20
N GLU A 63 0.05 -13.92 -20.13
CA GLU A 63 -0.40 -12.58 -20.51
C GLU A 63 -0.90 -11.84 -19.27
N LYS A 64 -0.42 -10.61 -19.08
CA LYS A 64 -0.86 -9.72 -18.01
C LYS A 64 -2.23 -9.14 -18.34
N MET A 65 -3.19 -9.34 -17.45
CA MET A 65 -4.55 -8.86 -17.61
C MET A 65 -5.02 -8.11 -16.38
N TYR A 66 -5.75 -7.03 -16.61
CA TYR A 66 -6.50 -6.32 -15.56
C TYR A 66 -7.91 -6.88 -15.50
N ALA A 67 -8.40 -7.18 -14.30
CA ALA A 67 -9.80 -7.52 -14.12
C ALA A 67 -10.65 -6.26 -14.29
N LEU A 68 -11.73 -6.36 -15.04
CA LEU A 68 -12.73 -5.32 -15.22
C LEU A 68 -13.97 -5.66 -14.41
N TYR A 69 -14.32 -4.78 -13.48
CA TYR A 69 -15.48 -4.92 -12.62
C TYR A 69 -16.54 -3.89 -13.01
N LEU A 70 -17.80 -4.31 -12.99
CA LEU A 70 -18.95 -3.42 -13.04
C LEU A 70 -19.42 -3.19 -11.60
N LEU A 71 -19.36 -1.95 -11.14
CA LEU A 71 -19.78 -1.55 -9.80
C LEU A 71 -20.99 -0.64 -9.88
N GLU A 72 -21.75 -0.57 -8.80
CA GLU A 72 -22.73 0.49 -8.62
C GLU A 72 -22.01 1.83 -8.41
N ASP A 73 -22.59 2.91 -8.94
CA ASP A 73 -21.99 4.24 -8.93
C ASP A 73 -21.97 4.88 -7.52
N ARG A 74 -22.81 4.39 -6.62
CA ARG A 74 -22.86 4.84 -5.22
C ARG A 74 -22.22 3.83 -4.30
N ALA A 75 -21.24 4.29 -3.53
CA ALA A 75 -20.64 3.48 -2.47
C ALA A 75 -21.62 3.31 -1.30
N GLU A 76 -21.94 2.07 -0.97
CA GLU A 76 -22.75 1.70 0.20
C GLU A 76 -22.07 2.08 1.53
N LEU A 77 -20.74 1.99 1.57
CA LEU A 77 -19.90 2.34 2.71
C LEU A 77 -18.62 3.01 2.25
N THR A 78 -18.19 4.02 3.01
CA THR A 78 -16.94 4.74 2.81
C THR A 78 -15.94 4.39 3.91
N GLY A 79 -14.64 4.50 3.63
CA GLY A 79 -13.57 4.20 4.59
C GLY A 79 -13.62 4.97 5.91
N GLY A 80 -14.34 6.10 5.98
CA GLY A 80 -14.50 6.88 7.23
C GLY A 80 -15.25 6.16 8.36
N VAL A 81 -15.84 4.99 8.12
CA VAL A 81 -16.50 4.17 9.17
C VAL A 81 -15.59 3.09 9.76
N VAL A 82 -14.40 2.91 9.20
CA VAL A 82 -13.41 1.93 9.63
C VAL A 82 -12.68 2.48 10.85
N GLU A 83 -12.78 1.78 11.99
CA GLU A 83 -12.04 2.12 13.21
C GLU A 83 -10.68 1.41 13.25
N GLU A 84 -10.66 0.15 12.84
CA GLU A 84 -9.46 -0.67 12.90
C GLU A 84 -9.41 -1.67 11.74
N ALA A 85 -8.25 -1.80 11.11
CA ALA A 85 -7.96 -2.85 10.13
C ALA A 85 -6.62 -3.50 10.49
N LYS A 86 -6.61 -4.81 10.75
CA LYS A 86 -5.42 -5.56 11.16
C LYS A 86 -5.25 -6.82 10.32
N ALA A 87 -4.09 -6.93 9.67
CA ALA A 87 -3.68 -8.14 8.99
C ALA A 87 -3.15 -9.16 10.01
N ASN A 88 -3.71 -10.36 9.99
CA ASN A 88 -3.34 -11.47 10.88
C ASN A 88 -3.31 -12.79 10.10
N LEU A 89 -2.84 -13.85 10.76
CA LEU A 89 -3.13 -15.21 10.32
C LEU A 89 -4.44 -15.67 10.95
N GLY A 90 -5.25 -16.40 10.19
CA GLY A 90 -6.54 -16.87 10.65
C GLY A 90 -6.40 -17.78 11.88
N PRO A 91 -7.29 -17.61 12.88
CA PRO A 91 -7.20 -18.33 14.13
C PRO A 91 -7.40 -19.83 13.92
N GLN A 92 -6.72 -20.63 14.74
CA GLN A 92 -6.91 -22.08 14.74
C GLN A 92 -8.38 -22.42 15.07
N GLY A 93 -8.98 -23.33 14.29
CA GLY A 93 -10.40 -23.69 14.42
C GLY A 93 -11.36 -22.87 13.55
N SER A 94 -10.88 -21.91 12.75
CA SER A 94 -11.66 -21.25 11.71
C SER A 94 -11.42 -21.88 10.33
N THR A 95 -12.30 -21.60 9.36
CA THR A 95 -12.12 -22.00 7.94
C THR A 95 -10.87 -21.42 7.30
N SER A 96 -10.25 -20.43 7.93
CA SER A 96 -9.08 -19.69 7.44
C SER A 96 -7.86 -19.90 8.33
N ALA A 97 -7.83 -20.97 9.12
CA ALA A 97 -6.71 -21.29 10.00
C ALA A 97 -5.37 -21.31 9.23
N GLY A 98 -4.43 -20.47 9.67
CA GLY A 98 -3.11 -20.34 9.04
C GLY A 98 -3.09 -19.57 7.70
N GLN A 99 -4.23 -19.11 7.20
CA GLN A 99 -4.32 -18.27 6.01
C GLN A 99 -4.19 -16.79 6.37
N PRO A 100 -3.61 -15.94 5.51
CA PRO A 100 -3.61 -14.51 5.76
C PRO A 100 -5.02 -13.93 5.66
N ILE A 101 -5.38 -13.10 6.64
CA ILE A 101 -6.69 -12.47 6.77
C ILE A 101 -6.54 -11.01 7.17
N VAL A 102 -7.58 -10.21 6.93
CA VAL A 102 -7.71 -8.87 7.51
C VAL A 102 -8.95 -8.84 8.39
N ASN A 103 -8.74 -8.58 9.68
CA ASN A 103 -9.81 -8.26 10.63
C ASN A 103 -10.09 -6.77 10.56
N LEU A 104 -11.32 -6.42 10.22
CA LEU A 104 -11.79 -5.05 10.11
C LEU A 104 -12.87 -4.81 11.18
N SER A 105 -12.73 -3.74 11.94
CA SER A 105 -13.71 -3.25 12.91
C SER A 105 -14.22 -1.89 12.46
N MET A 106 -15.53 -1.70 12.55
CA MET A 106 -16.22 -0.46 12.19
C MET A 106 -16.92 0.14 13.41
N ASN A 107 -17.20 1.45 13.33
CA ASN A 107 -18.04 2.12 14.31
C ASN A 107 -19.50 1.63 14.25
N SER A 108 -20.32 2.02 15.23
CA SER A 108 -21.71 1.56 15.36
C SER A 108 -22.58 1.84 14.14
N ASP A 109 -22.36 2.98 13.47
CA ASP A 109 -23.12 3.38 12.28
C ASP A 109 -22.71 2.57 11.05
N GLY A 110 -21.41 2.37 10.87
CA GLY A 110 -20.81 1.50 9.86
C GLY A 110 -21.28 0.06 10.02
N ALA A 111 -21.24 -0.47 11.23
CA ALA A 111 -21.70 -1.82 11.56
C ALA A 111 -23.18 -2.04 11.20
N ARG A 112 -24.05 -1.07 11.49
CA ARG A 112 -25.48 -1.15 11.16
C ARG A 112 -25.71 -1.14 9.65
N LYS A 113 -25.06 -0.22 8.93
CA LYS A 113 -25.15 -0.16 7.46
C LYS A 113 -24.59 -1.44 6.83
N TRP A 114 -23.45 -1.91 7.32
CA TRP A 114 -22.82 -3.13 6.83
C TRP A 114 -23.69 -4.37 7.02
N ALA A 115 -24.41 -4.46 8.15
CA ALA A 115 -25.37 -5.53 8.38
C ALA A 115 -26.54 -5.52 7.38
N ILE A 116 -26.98 -4.34 6.93
CA ILE A 116 -28.03 -4.21 5.91
C ILE A 116 -27.47 -4.63 4.55
N VAL A 117 -26.32 -4.07 4.16
CA VAL A 117 -25.67 -4.36 2.87
C VAL A 117 -25.34 -5.84 2.73
N THR A 118 -24.65 -6.43 3.71
CA THR A 118 -24.31 -7.86 3.69
C THR A 118 -25.53 -8.76 3.80
N GLY A 119 -26.57 -8.33 4.52
CA GLY A 119 -27.82 -9.08 4.67
C GLY A 119 -28.63 -9.18 3.38
N SER A 120 -28.63 -8.13 2.56
CA SER A 120 -29.35 -8.10 1.27
C SER A 120 -28.55 -8.67 0.11
N ASN A 121 -27.23 -8.85 0.26
CA ASN A 121 -26.32 -9.25 -0.82
C ASN A 121 -25.53 -10.54 -0.51
N VAL A 122 -26.10 -11.46 0.26
CA VAL A 122 -25.49 -12.77 0.53
C VAL A 122 -25.28 -13.54 -0.77
N GLY A 123 -24.07 -14.06 -0.99
CA GLY A 123 -23.64 -14.70 -2.23
C GLY A 123 -23.10 -13.72 -3.29
N GLY A 124 -23.26 -12.41 -3.09
CA GLY A 124 -22.68 -11.37 -3.93
C GLY A 124 -21.23 -11.04 -3.59
N GLN A 125 -20.64 -10.12 -4.36
CA GLN A 125 -19.31 -9.58 -4.13
C GLN A 125 -19.37 -8.16 -3.61
N VAL A 126 -18.44 -7.81 -2.73
CA VAL A 126 -18.24 -6.43 -2.29
C VAL A 126 -16.88 -5.96 -2.74
N ALA A 127 -16.86 -4.94 -3.60
CA ALA A 127 -15.63 -4.37 -4.10
C ALA A 127 -15.04 -3.35 -3.11
N ILE A 128 -13.75 -3.48 -2.83
CA ILE A 128 -12.95 -2.53 -2.08
C ILE A 128 -12.22 -1.65 -3.10
N VAL A 129 -12.61 -0.38 -3.16
CA VAL A 129 -12.12 0.59 -4.15
C VAL A 129 -11.29 1.67 -3.49
N LEU A 130 -10.14 1.99 -4.08
CA LEU A 130 -9.32 3.15 -3.74
C LEU A 130 -8.86 3.82 -5.05
N ASP A 131 -8.92 5.15 -5.11
CA ASP A 131 -8.49 5.95 -6.29
C ASP A 131 -9.05 5.44 -7.62
N ASN A 132 -10.34 5.07 -7.64
CA ASN A 132 -11.04 4.50 -8.80
C ASN A 132 -10.41 3.19 -9.33
N LYS A 133 -9.75 2.42 -8.46
CA LYS A 133 -9.24 1.08 -8.78
C LYS A 133 -9.76 0.07 -7.76
N VAL A 134 -10.15 -1.10 -8.25
CA VAL A 134 -10.60 -2.20 -7.39
C VAL A 134 -9.36 -2.91 -6.84
N HIS A 135 -9.17 -2.83 -5.53
CA HIS A 135 -8.08 -3.55 -4.88
C HIS A 135 -8.44 -5.01 -4.63
N MET A 136 -9.66 -5.27 -4.15
CA MET A 136 -10.18 -6.63 -3.95
C MET A 136 -11.70 -6.66 -4.07
N ALA A 137 -12.25 -7.83 -4.39
CA ALA A 137 -13.69 -8.07 -4.46
C ALA A 137 -14.07 -9.39 -3.74
N PRO A 138 -14.00 -9.46 -2.40
CA PRO A 138 -14.38 -10.64 -1.65
C PRO A 138 -15.87 -10.97 -1.78
N ASN A 139 -16.20 -12.26 -1.64
CA ASN A 139 -17.58 -12.75 -1.63
C ASN A 139 -18.20 -12.59 -0.24
N ILE A 140 -19.46 -12.15 -0.19
CA ILE A 140 -20.27 -12.07 1.02
C ILE A 140 -20.87 -13.46 1.27
N ARG A 141 -20.39 -14.16 2.30
CA ARG A 141 -20.87 -15.53 2.63
C ARG A 141 -22.10 -15.53 3.53
N GLU A 142 -22.17 -14.57 4.43
CA GLU A 142 -23.23 -14.45 5.42
C GLU A 142 -23.42 -12.99 5.83
N LYS A 143 -24.54 -12.72 6.51
CA LYS A 143 -24.84 -11.39 7.05
C LYS A 143 -23.93 -11.08 8.24
N ILE A 144 -23.24 -9.94 8.19
CA ILE A 144 -22.30 -9.51 9.23
C ILE A 144 -22.95 -8.44 10.10
N SER A 145 -23.39 -8.83 11.30
CA SER A 145 -24.14 -7.93 12.20
C SER A 145 -23.32 -7.34 13.36
N GLY A 146 -22.10 -7.84 13.58
CA GLY A 146 -21.28 -7.52 14.75
C GLY A 146 -20.26 -6.38 14.57
N GLY A 147 -20.25 -5.69 13.44
CA GLY A 147 -19.26 -4.63 13.13
C GLY A 147 -17.83 -5.11 12.86
N GLY A 148 -17.51 -6.34 13.25
CA GLY A 148 -16.30 -7.06 12.86
C GLY A 148 -16.51 -7.84 11.56
N THR A 149 -15.65 -7.63 10.57
CA THR A 149 -15.63 -8.42 9.33
C THR A 149 -14.25 -9.00 9.07
N LEU A 150 -14.26 -10.24 8.57
CA LEU A 150 -13.07 -10.98 8.18
C LEU A 150 -12.99 -10.95 6.66
N ILE A 151 -11.87 -10.43 6.13
CA ILE A 151 -11.55 -10.47 4.72
C ILE A 151 -10.55 -11.61 4.50
N GLU A 152 -10.83 -12.47 3.54
CA GLU A 152 -10.04 -13.67 3.17
C GLU A 152 -9.61 -13.57 1.70
N GLY A 153 -8.77 -14.52 1.25
CA GLY A 153 -8.40 -14.66 -0.17
C GLY A 153 -7.08 -13.97 -0.55
N PHE A 154 -6.27 -13.60 0.43
CA PHE A 154 -4.92 -13.05 0.21
C PHE A 154 -3.93 -14.17 -0.13
N ALA A 155 -3.01 -13.90 -1.07
CA ALA A 155 -1.96 -14.84 -1.44
C ALA A 155 -0.88 -14.96 -0.35
N ASN A 156 -0.62 -13.87 0.37
CA ASN A 156 0.38 -13.82 1.44
C ASN A 156 0.03 -12.76 2.50
N ILE A 157 0.73 -12.81 3.64
CA ILE A 157 0.50 -11.88 4.76
C ILE A 157 0.91 -10.44 4.46
N ASN A 158 1.83 -10.20 3.52
CA ASN A 158 2.22 -8.84 3.15
C ASN A 158 1.09 -8.17 2.36
N GLU A 159 0.44 -8.88 1.44
CA GLU A 159 -0.73 -8.38 0.73
C GLU A 159 -1.88 -8.03 1.68
N ALA A 160 -2.12 -8.88 2.70
CA ALA A 160 -3.09 -8.57 3.74
C ALA A 160 -2.71 -7.30 4.53
N LYS A 161 -1.42 -7.09 4.83
CA LYS A 161 -0.93 -5.87 5.49
C LYS A 161 -1.15 -4.63 4.61
N ASP A 162 -0.87 -4.71 3.33
CA ASP A 162 -1.03 -3.60 2.39
C ASP A 162 -2.51 -3.19 2.31
N ILE A 163 -3.41 -4.16 2.20
CA ILE A 163 -4.86 -3.89 2.20
C ILE A 163 -5.33 -3.36 3.56
N ALA A 164 -4.80 -3.86 4.68
CA ALA A 164 -5.13 -3.30 5.99
C ALA A 164 -4.67 -1.84 6.13
N ILE A 165 -3.55 -1.46 5.53
CA ILE A 165 -3.08 -0.06 5.48
C ILE A 165 -4.04 0.77 4.65
N VAL A 166 -4.40 0.32 3.45
CA VAL A 166 -5.35 1.01 2.55
C VAL A 166 -6.70 1.23 3.24
N LEU A 167 -7.26 0.19 3.85
CA LEU A 167 -8.55 0.27 4.54
C LEU A 167 -8.52 1.22 5.75
N ARG A 168 -7.38 1.30 6.46
CA ARG A 168 -7.19 2.21 7.59
C ARG A 168 -6.93 3.65 7.16
N ALA A 169 -6.20 3.84 6.07
CA ALA A 169 -5.99 5.16 5.48
C ALA A 169 -7.33 5.76 5.05
N GLY A 170 -8.29 4.91 4.67
CA GLY A 170 -9.68 5.29 4.39
C GLY A 170 -9.74 6.39 3.33
N ALA A 171 -10.79 7.21 3.40
CA ALA A 171 -10.80 8.47 2.67
C ALA A 171 -9.98 9.47 3.50
N LEU A 172 -8.73 9.73 3.12
CA LEU A 172 -7.98 10.89 3.62
C LEU A 172 -8.88 12.13 3.43
N PRO A 173 -9.30 12.82 4.51
CA PRO A 173 -10.27 13.92 4.41
C PRO A 173 -9.70 15.18 3.74
N ALA A 174 -8.45 15.16 3.31
CA ALA A 174 -7.79 16.27 2.64
C ALA A 174 -6.98 15.76 1.44
N PRO A 175 -7.10 16.38 0.25
CA PRO A 175 -6.20 16.13 -0.86
C PRO A 175 -4.79 16.51 -0.42
N VAL A 176 -3.87 15.56 -0.47
CA VAL A 176 -2.45 15.82 -0.19
C VAL A 176 -1.79 16.15 -1.52
N ASP A 177 -1.61 17.43 -1.80
CA ASP A 177 -0.72 17.86 -2.87
C ASP A 177 0.72 17.63 -2.41
N ILE A 178 1.42 16.69 -3.05
CA ILE A 178 2.84 16.45 -2.80
C ILE A 178 3.64 17.57 -3.47
N ILE A 179 3.85 18.65 -2.73
CA ILE A 179 4.57 19.85 -3.20
C ILE A 179 6.09 19.62 -3.31
N GLU A 180 6.64 18.67 -2.53
CA GLU A 180 8.07 18.35 -2.57
C GLU A 180 8.32 16.94 -1.99
N GLU A 181 8.76 16.01 -2.83
CA GLU A 181 9.25 14.69 -2.41
C GLU A 181 10.78 14.77 -2.27
N ARG A 182 11.29 14.98 -1.05
CA ARG A 182 12.72 14.81 -0.77
C ARG A 182 13.01 13.37 -0.39
N VAL A 183 12.88 12.45 -1.33
CA VAL A 183 13.45 11.11 -1.17
C VAL A 183 14.94 11.23 -1.43
N VAL A 184 15.72 11.42 -0.36
CA VAL A 184 17.16 11.17 -0.41
C VAL A 184 17.37 9.67 -0.55
N GLY A 185 17.82 9.24 -1.73
CA GLY A 185 18.16 7.85 -1.98
C GLY A 185 19.24 7.37 -0.98
N PRO A 186 19.20 6.10 -0.54
CA PRO A 186 20.17 5.54 0.42
C PRO A 186 21.64 5.75 0.01
N SER A 187 21.90 5.88 -1.30
CA SER A 187 23.22 6.16 -1.87
C SER A 187 23.77 7.55 -1.53
N LEU A 188 22.94 8.60 -1.53
CA LEU A 188 23.37 9.97 -1.18
C LEU A 188 23.72 10.08 0.31
N GLY A 189 22.99 9.34 1.16
CA GLY A 189 23.31 9.22 2.59
C GLY A 189 24.63 8.49 2.82
N ALA A 190 24.83 7.33 2.19
CA ALA A 190 26.06 6.55 2.35
C ALA A 190 27.32 7.30 1.89
N ASP A 191 27.23 8.03 0.77
CA ASP A 191 28.36 8.82 0.27
C ASP A 191 28.66 10.03 1.18
N SER A 192 27.62 10.73 1.65
CA SER A 192 27.77 11.84 2.61
C SER A 192 28.40 11.38 3.93
N VAL A 193 27.99 10.21 4.45
CA VAL A 193 28.57 9.62 5.66
C VAL A 193 30.04 9.27 5.45
N ARG A 194 30.39 8.69 4.30
CA ARG A 194 31.78 8.34 3.98
C ARG A 194 32.67 9.58 3.88
N GLN A 195 32.22 10.60 3.14
CA GLN A 195 32.96 11.86 2.99
C GLN A 195 33.08 12.63 4.32
N GLY A 196 32.01 12.63 5.13
CA GLY A 196 32.02 13.21 6.47
C GLY A 196 32.99 12.49 7.41
N THR A 197 32.99 11.16 7.41
CA THR A 197 33.91 10.35 8.24
C THR A 197 35.36 10.59 7.86
N GLN A 198 35.68 10.63 6.56
CA GLN A 198 37.03 10.88 6.08
C GLN A 198 37.51 12.29 6.44
N SER A 199 36.65 13.30 6.29
CA SER A 199 36.96 14.69 6.65
C SER A 199 37.20 14.84 8.15
N PHE A 200 36.38 14.18 8.98
CA PHE A 200 36.54 14.15 10.42
C PHE A 200 37.87 13.51 10.84
N LEU A 201 38.25 12.35 10.28
CA LEU A 201 39.50 11.67 10.61
C LEU A 201 40.73 12.52 10.26
N ILE A 202 40.72 13.16 9.09
CA ILE A 202 41.83 14.04 8.66
C ILE A 202 41.92 15.27 9.57
N GLY A 203 40.78 15.90 9.88
CA GLY A 203 40.73 17.05 10.79
C GLY A 203 41.21 16.71 12.19
N LEU A 204 40.78 15.56 12.73
CA LEU A 204 41.21 15.07 14.04
C LEU A 204 42.72 14.86 14.07
N ALA A 205 43.29 14.19 13.06
CA ALA A 205 44.73 13.96 12.97
C ALA A 205 45.54 15.26 12.94
N LEU A 206 45.08 16.27 12.20
CA LEU A 206 45.72 17.59 12.15
C LEU A 206 45.66 18.32 13.49
N VAL A 207 44.54 18.26 14.20
CA VAL A 207 44.39 18.89 15.53
C VAL A 207 45.31 18.22 16.55
N LEU A 208 45.36 16.89 16.58
CA LEU A 208 46.25 16.13 17.47
C LEU A 208 47.73 16.49 17.18
N LEU A 209 48.12 16.53 15.91
CA LEU A 209 49.48 16.91 15.52
C LEU A 209 49.82 18.35 15.94
N PHE A 210 48.89 19.28 15.76
CA PHE A 210 49.07 20.68 16.14
C PHE A 210 49.23 20.85 17.66
N MET A 211 48.39 20.18 18.45
CA MET A 211 48.46 20.20 19.93
C MET A 211 49.80 19.67 20.43
N LEU A 212 50.29 18.58 19.83
CA LEU A 212 51.56 17.96 20.20
C LEU A 212 52.75 18.89 19.91
N ILE A 213 52.77 19.56 18.76
CA ILE A 213 53.87 20.46 18.37
C ILE A 213 53.86 21.75 19.19
N TYR A 214 52.70 22.40 19.36
CA TYR A 214 52.61 23.71 20.00
C TYR A 214 52.64 23.63 21.53
N TYR A 215 51.94 22.66 22.12
CA TYR A 215 51.78 22.54 23.58
C TYR A 215 52.65 21.44 24.23
N ARG A 216 53.39 20.66 23.45
CA ARG A 216 54.38 19.66 23.93
C ARG A 216 53.76 18.70 24.97
N LEU A 217 54.30 18.68 26.19
CA LEU A 217 53.86 17.81 27.30
C LEU A 217 52.45 18.13 27.81
N ALA A 218 51.97 19.38 27.68
CA ALA A 218 50.59 19.72 28.03
C ALA A 218 49.60 19.32 26.92
N GLY A 219 50.08 19.27 25.67
CA GLY A 219 49.30 18.83 24.51
C GLY A 219 48.84 17.38 24.61
N THR A 220 49.71 16.48 25.10
CA THR A 220 49.36 15.06 25.25
C THR A 220 48.23 14.82 26.26
N ILE A 221 48.14 15.64 27.32
CA ILE A 221 47.05 15.58 28.30
C ILE A 221 45.74 16.09 27.67
N ALA A 222 45.82 17.15 26.87
CA ALA A 222 44.67 17.69 26.14
C ALA A 222 44.15 16.70 25.07
N ASP A 223 45.03 16.04 24.33
CA ASP A 223 44.68 15.02 23.35
C ASP A 223 43.98 13.82 24.00
N PHE A 224 44.46 13.38 25.17
CA PHE A 224 43.80 12.33 25.94
C PHE A 224 42.37 12.73 26.35
N ALA A 225 42.19 13.97 26.82
CA ALA A 225 40.87 14.50 27.16
C ALA A 225 39.94 14.62 25.93
N LEU A 226 40.49 15.02 24.77
CA LEU A 226 39.75 15.13 23.52
C LEU A 226 39.24 13.76 23.04
N ILE A 227 40.11 12.74 23.04
CA ILE A 227 39.72 11.37 22.67
C ILE A 227 38.65 10.85 23.63
N TRP A 228 38.82 11.08 24.93
CA TRP A 228 37.82 10.69 25.93
C TRP A 228 36.48 11.40 25.70
N ASN A 229 36.49 12.68 25.36
CA ASN A 229 35.29 13.44 25.03
C ASN A 229 34.56 12.87 23.82
N ILE A 230 35.27 12.55 22.74
CA ILE A 230 34.70 11.94 21.52
C ILE A 230 34.04 10.61 21.87
N ILE A 231 34.71 9.75 22.64
CA ILE A 231 34.16 8.45 23.06
C ILE A 231 32.88 8.64 23.89
N LEU A 232 32.86 9.57 24.84
CA LEU A 232 31.69 9.85 25.67
C LEU A 232 30.50 10.35 24.84
N VAL A 233 30.72 11.28 23.91
CA VAL A 233 29.66 11.79 23.02
C VAL A 233 29.09 10.67 22.16
N LEU A 234 29.95 9.83 21.56
CA LEU A 234 29.51 8.68 20.76
C LEU A 234 28.74 7.65 21.59
N ALA A 235 29.18 7.37 22.82
CA ALA A 235 28.51 6.45 23.72
C ALA A 235 27.09 6.94 24.10
N ILE A 236 26.94 8.23 24.38
CA ILE A 236 25.64 8.84 24.68
C ILE A 236 24.71 8.78 23.46
N LEU A 237 25.21 9.14 22.26
CA LEU A 237 24.43 9.07 21.02
C LEU A 237 23.97 7.64 20.71
N ALA A 238 24.84 6.65 20.88
CA ALA A 238 24.50 5.23 20.70
C ALA A 238 23.47 4.76 21.73
N SER A 239 23.59 5.19 22.99
CA SER A 239 22.66 4.81 24.05
C SER A 239 21.24 5.33 23.81
N PHE A 240 21.09 6.50 23.16
CA PHE A 240 19.78 7.06 22.83
C PHE A 240 19.20 6.54 21.49
N LYS A 241 19.84 5.56 20.84
CA LYS A 241 19.44 5.06 19.50
C LYS A 241 19.30 6.18 18.45
N LEU A 242 20.15 7.21 18.54
CA LEU A 242 20.25 8.27 17.53
C LEU A 242 21.28 7.95 16.42
N LEU A 243 21.97 6.81 16.56
CA LEU A 243 22.85 6.15 15.60
C LEU A 243 22.21 4.81 15.19
#